data_AF-A0A355SHF3-F1
#
_entry.id   AF-A0A355SHF3-F1
#
_cell.length_a   1.000
_cell.length_b   1.000
_cell.length_c   1.000
_cell.angle_alpha   90.00
_cell.angle_beta   90.00
_cell.angle_gamma   90.00
#
_symmetry.space_group_name_H-M   'P 1'
#
loop_
_entity.id
_entity.type
_entity.pdbx_description
1 polymer ?
#
loop_
_entity_poly.entity_id
_entity_poly.type
_entity_poly.pdbx_seq_one_letter_code
_entity_poly.pdbx_strand_id
1 'polypeptide(L)' 'MDSSKDKGDLGEQAAVEYLIKNGYSILQRNFRTRYGEIDIIGRDEDYIAFIE' A
#
# COMPACT_ATOMS: atom_id res chain seq x y z
N MET A 1 -24.05 -5.86 1.95
CA MET A 1 -23.08 -6.94 2.20
C MET A 1 -21.77 -6.40 1.70
N ASP A 2 -20.86 -5.98 2.59
CA ASP A 2 -19.52 -5.56 2.18
C ASP A 2 -18.79 -6.77 1.59
N SER A 3 -18.33 -6.62 0.36
CA SER A 3 -17.59 -7.66 -0.34
C SER A 3 -16.20 -7.79 0.28
N SER A 4 -15.55 -8.95 0.16
CA SER A 4 -14.17 -9.13 0.65
C SER A 4 -13.19 -8.08 0.08
N LYS A 5 -13.51 -7.55 -1.11
CA LYS A 5 -12.77 -6.48 -1.77
C LYS A 5 -12.88 -5.14 -1.02
N ASP A 6 -14.09 -4.76 -0.60
CA ASP A 6 -14.32 -3.51 0.14
C ASP A 6 -13.56 -3.50 1.48
N LYS A 7 -13.45 -4.68 2.13
CA LYS A 7 -12.64 -4.84 3.34
C LYS A 7 -11.14 -4.72 3.08
N GLY A 8 -10.66 -5.27 1.96
CA GLY A 8 -9.26 -5.15 1.54
C GLY A 8 -8.88 -3.70 1.28
N ASP A 9 -9.70 -2.98 0.51
CA ASP A 9 -9.48 -1.58 0.16
C ASP A 9 -9.44 -0.68 1.42
N LEU A 10 -10.30 -0.96 2.41
CA LEU A 10 -10.29 -0.25 3.70
C LEU A 10 -9.02 -0.52 4.52
N GLY A 11 -8.54 -1.77 4.53
CA GLY A 11 -7.29 -2.14 5.20
C GLY A 11 -6.08 -1.46 4.57
N GLU A 12 -6.00 -1.50 3.24
CA GLU A 12 -4.94 -0.84 2.48
C GLU A 12 -4.95 0.68 2.71
N GLN A 13 -6.14 1.29 2.72
CA GLN A 13 -6.29 2.72 3.01
C GLN A 13 -5.79 3.07 4.42
N ALA A 14 -6.15 2.27 5.43
CA ALA A 14 -5.67 2.48 6.79
C ALA A 14 -4.14 2.31 6.90
N ALA A 15 -3.56 1.35 6.17
CA ALA A 15 -2.11 1.16 6.11
C ALA A 15 -1.41 2.37 5.47
N VAL A 16 -1.94 2.89 4.36
CA VAL A 16 -1.44 4.12 3.71
C VAL A 16 -1.44 5.30 4.67
N GLU A 17 -2.55 5.53 5.37
CA GLU A 17 -2.67 6.63 6.34
C GLU A 17 -1.66 6.50 7.48
N TYR A 18 -1.47 5.28 7.99
CA TYR A 18 -0.46 4.99 9.00
C TYR A 18 0.95 5.28 8.47
N LEU A 19 1.30 4.81 7.28
CA LEU A 19 2.62 5.00 6.68
C LEU A 19 2.92 6.49 6.48
N ILE A 20 1.99 7.25 5.91
CA ILE A 20 2.13 8.70 5.72
C ILE A 20 2.35 9.41 7.06
N LYS A 21 1.57 9.04 8.08
CA LYS A 21 1.72 9.61 9.44
C LYS A 21 3.10 9.32 10.05
N ASN A 22 3.76 8.24 9.65
CA ASN A 22 5.09 7.85 10.10
C ASN A 22 6.21 8.33 9.15
N GLY A 23 5.93 9.24 8.22
CA GLY A 23 6.95 9.89 7.38
C GLY A 23 7.17 9.24 6.02
N TYR A 24 6.44 8.18 5.69
CA TYR A 24 6.56 7.54 4.38
C TYR A 24 5.91 8.40 3.30
N SER A 25 6.52 8.40 2.11
CA SER A 25 5.85 8.85 0.90
C SER A 25 5.32 7.66 0.12
N ILE A 26 4.03 7.63 -0.19
CA ILE A 26 3.46 6.57 -1.01
C ILE A 26 3.80 6.83 -2.47
N LEU A 27 4.56 5.92 -3.08
CA LEU A 27 4.96 5.99 -4.49
C LEU A 27 3.89 5.36 -5.38
N GLN A 28 3.35 4.21 -4.96
CA GLN A 28 2.31 3.50 -5.72
C GLN A 28 1.48 2.60 -4.81
N ARG A 29 0.23 2.36 -5.19
CA ARG A 29 -0.68 1.37 -4.60
C ARG A 29 -1.19 0.43 -5.68
N ASN A 30 -1.57 -0.80 -5.32
CA ASN A 30 -2.10 -1.81 -6.24
C ASN A 30 -1.20 -1.99 -7.48
N PHE A 31 0.11 -2.09 -7.26
CA PHE A 31 1.08 -2.25 -8.35
C PHE A 31 0.96 -3.64 -8.94
N ARG A 32 0.83 -3.74 -10.26
CA ARG A 32 0.63 -5.02 -10.96
C ARG A 32 1.55 -5.13 -12.16
N THR A 33 2.15 -6.30 -12.30
CA THR A 33 2.98 -6.69 -13.44
C THR A 33 2.61 -8.08 -13.92
N ARG A 34 3.18 -8.52 -15.04
CA ARG A 34 3.05 -9.91 -15.50
C ARG A 34 3.66 -10.95 -14.54
N TYR A 35 4.45 -10.51 -13.56
CA TYR A 35 5.19 -11.37 -12.63
C TYR A 35 4.60 -11.41 -11.22
N GLY A 36 3.63 -10.55 -10.92
CA GLY A 36 3.05 -10.45 -9.59
C GLY A 36 2.45 -9.07 -9.32
N GLU A 37 1.97 -8.91 -8.09
CA GLU A 37 1.41 -7.67 -7.58
C GLU A 37 2.10 -7.28 -6.26
N ILE A 38 2.01 -5.99 -5.90
CA ILE A 38 2.45 -5.44 -4.63
C ILE A 38 1.37 -4.46 -4.18
N ASP A 39 0.89 -4.59 -2.94
CA ASP A 39 -0.20 -3.76 -2.44
C ASP A 39 0.23 -2.29 -2.32
N ILE A 40 1.38 -2.01 -1.68
CA ILE A 40 1.88 -0.64 -1.51
C ILE A 40 3.40 -0.57 -1.78
N ILE A 41 3.83 0.43 -2.54
CA ILE A 41 5.22 0.83 -2.69
C ILE A 41 5.39 2.19 -2.02
N GLY A 42 6.22 2.25 -0.98
CA GLY A 42 6.51 3.44 -0.20
C GLY A 42 7.98 3.83 -0.23
N ARG A 43 8.27 5.08 0.12
CA ARG A 43 9.62 5.59 0.36
C ARG A 43 9.76 6.01 1.81
N ASP A 44 10.79 5.50 2.46
CA ASP A 44 11.23 5.87 3.81
C ASP A 44 12.66 6.39 3.70
N GLU A 45 12.83 7.71 3.65
CA GLU A 45 14.12 8.36 3.38
C GLU A 45 14.83 7.78 2.13
N ASP A 46 15.92 7.03 2.35
CA ASP A 46 16.75 6.43 1.31
C ASP A 46 16.24 5.05 0.84
N TYR A 47 15.25 4.49 1.53
CA TYR A 47 14.72 3.15 1.26
C TYR A 47 13.45 3.19 0.41
N ILE A 48 13.34 2.20 -0.49
CA ILE A 48 12.08 1.85 -1.15
C ILE A 48 11.55 0.60 -0.44
N ALA A 49 10.37 0.71 0.14
CA ALA A 49 9.68 -0.36 0.84
C ALA A 49 8.55 -0.93 -0.02
N PHE A 50 8.51 -2.25 -0.13
CA PHE A 50 7.40 -3.01 -0.70
C PHE A 50 6.60 -3.61 0.46
N ILE A 51 5.31 -3.30 0.54
CA ILE A 51 4.45 -3.59 1.70
C ILE A 51 3.22 -4.39 1.22
N GLU A 52 2.91 -5.50 1.91
CA GLU A 52 1.80 -6.45 1.72
C GLU A 52 1.16 -6.82 3.07
#